data_AF-A0A3A8IWW7-F1
#
_entry.id   AF-A0A3A8IWW7-F1
#
_cell.length_a   1.000
_cell.length_b   1.000
_cell.length_c   1.000
_cell.angle_alpha   90.00
_cell.angle_beta   90.00
_cell.angle_gamma   90.00
#
_symmetry.space_group_name_H-M   'P 1'
#
loop_
_entity.id
_entity.type
_entity.pdbx_description
1 polymer ?
#
loop_
_entity_poly.entity_id
_entity_poly.type
_entity_poly.pdbx_seq_one_letter_code
_entity_poly.pdbx_strand_id
1 'polypeptide(L)'
;MKLSLAAMVMWVGLSLVGCGGPALDDAMASEAEARTVSQFGTCTATCAGGTSVSCTGTTCTSTDNQGVTCDGVSTACPSSCGGLPSCSLYVNQRCTTPNATKACCNATSHTPDSLLCSGSATTGYRWLNY
;
A
#
# COMPACT_ATOMS: atom_id res chain seq x y z
N MET A 1 9.28 -2.22 -58.40
CA MET A 1 10.01 -3.48 -58.65
C MET A 1 11.44 -3.34 -58.13
N LYS A 2 11.96 -4.41 -57.48
CA LYS A 2 13.36 -4.71 -57.07
C LYS A 2 13.82 -4.08 -55.72
N LEU A 3 13.78 -4.81 -54.58
CA LEU A 3 14.71 -5.86 -54.02
C LEU A 3 16.01 -5.22 -53.48
N SER A 4 16.58 -5.44 -52.30
CA SER A 4 16.63 -6.52 -51.27
C SER A 4 17.17 -5.89 -49.94
N LEU A 5 16.76 -6.26 -48.72
CA LEU A 5 17.11 -7.42 -47.86
C LEU A 5 18.59 -7.49 -47.40
N ALA A 6 18.84 -7.37 -46.07
CA ALA A 6 19.89 -8.03 -45.23
C ALA A 6 20.27 -7.13 -44.02
N ALA A 7 19.98 -7.52 -42.77
CA ALA A 7 20.87 -8.21 -41.81
C ALA A 7 21.23 -7.24 -40.65
N MET A 8 20.68 -7.43 -39.45
CA MET A 8 21.32 -8.03 -38.24
C MET A 8 22.50 -7.24 -37.66
N VAL A 9 22.71 -7.39 -36.34
CA VAL A 9 23.83 -6.90 -35.49
C VAL A 9 23.55 -5.50 -34.91
N MET A 10 23.59 -5.20 -33.60
CA MET A 10 24.36 -5.76 -32.49
C MET A 10 23.65 -5.48 -31.16
N TRP A 11 23.63 -6.50 -30.31
CA TRP A 11 23.57 -6.37 -28.85
C TRP A 11 24.84 -5.65 -28.34
N VAL A 12 24.81 -5.17 -27.09
CA VAL A 12 25.91 -4.70 -26.22
C VAL A 12 25.83 -3.21 -25.87
N GLY A 13 25.44 -2.97 -24.62
CA GLY A 13 25.56 -1.70 -23.91
C GLY A 13 25.62 -1.96 -22.40
N LEU A 14 26.56 -2.83 -21.99
CA LEU A 14 26.89 -3.09 -20.59
C LEU A 14 27.64 -1.84 -20.08
N SER A 15 26.94 -0.94 -19.40
CA SER A 15 27.56 0.21 -18.74
C SER A 15 28.29 -0.26 -17.47
N LEU A 16 29.62 -0.28 -17.58
CA LEU A 16 30.59 -0.33 -16.49
C LEU A 16 30.48 0.89 -15.54
N VAL A 17 31.18 0.75 -14.40
CA VAL A 17 31.61 1.72 -13.36
C VAL A 17 30.81 1.56 -12.06
N GLY A 18 31.33 1.10 -10.92
CA GLY A 18 32.70 0.89 -10.45
C GLY A 18 32.97 1.70 -9.17
N CYS A 19 33.02 1.05 -7.99
CA CYS A 19 33.59 1.53 -6.71
C CYS A 19 33.46 0.36 -5.69
N GLY A 20 34.42 -0.17 -4.92
CA GLY A 20 35.83 0.13 -4.66
C GLY A 20 36.24 -0.42 -3.27
N GLY A 21 36.59 -1.73 -3.17
CA GLY A 21 37.48 -2.39 -2.15
C GLY A 21 37.00 -2.66 -0.70
N PRO A 22 37.72 -3.45 0.14
CA PRO A 22 38.69 -4.53 -0.14
C PRO A 22 38.46 -5.89 0.61
N ALA A 23 39.10 -6.94 0.07
CA ALA A 23 39.55 -8.27 0.55
C ALA A 23 39.12 -8.87 1.92
N LEU A 24 38.85 -10.20 1.92
CA LEU A 24 39.35 -11.29 2.80
C LEU A 24 38.65 -12.59 2.37
N ASP A 25 39.28 -13.45 1.58
CA ASP A 25 40.08 -14.64 1.95
C ASP A 25 39.24 -15.84 2.46
N ASP A 26 39.44 -16.96 1.76
CA ASP A 26 39.23 -18.36 2.15
C ASP A 26 37.95 -18.79 2.90
N ALA A 27 37.09 -19.56 2.22
CA ALA A 27 36.75 -20.90 2.71
C ALA A 27 35.87 -21.63 1.70
N MET A 28 36.27 -22.87 1.46
CA MET A 28 35.63 -23.87 0.63
C MET A 28 34.13 -24.09 0.96
N ALA A 29 33.43 -24.58 -0.05
CA ALA A 29 32.29 -25.49 0.08
C ALA A 29 31.20 -25.09 1.09
N SER A 30 30.18 -24.41 0.58
CA SER A 30 28.82 -24.73 1.00
C SER A 30 28.03 -25.13 -0.23
N GLU A 31 28.00 -26.44 -0.44
CA GLU A 31 26.78 -27.20 -0.66
C GLU A 31 25.57 -26.61 0.10
N ALA A 32 25.06 -25.48 -0.37
CA ALA A 32 23.63 -25.22 -0.30
C ALA A 32 23.10 -25.82 -1.60
N GLU A 33 22.96 -27.15 -1.67
CA GLU A 33 21.65 -27.75 -1.40
C GLU A 33 20.58 -26.75 -1.84
N ALA A 34 20.01 -27.01 -3.02
CA ALA A 34 18.73 -26.48 -3.42
C ALA A 34 17.70 -26.92 -2.36
N ARG A 35 17.78 -26.32 -1.18
CA ARG A 35 16.72 -26.28 -0.22
C ARG A 35 15.67 -25.51 -0.97
N THR A 36 14.75 -26.27 -1.53
CA THR A 36 13.38 -25.82 -1.71
C THR A 36 12.88 -25.57 -0.30
N VAL A 37 13.38 -24.49 0.33
CA VAL A 37 12.68 -23.85 1.42
C VAL A 37 11.43 -23.42 0.69
N SER A 38 10.32 -24.12 0.92
CA SER A 38 9.01 -23.54 0.71
C SER A 38 8.99 -22.37 1.67
N GLN A 39 9.59 -21.27 1.22
CA GLN A 39 9.85 -20.09 2.02
C GLN A 39 8.46 -19.48 2.07
N PHE A 40 7.71 -19.85 3.10
CA PHE A 40 6.44 -19.22 3.41
C PHE A 40 6.72 -17.72 3.46
N GLY A 41 6.42 -17.05 2.35
CA GLY A 41 6.62 -15.63 2.19
C GLY A 41 5.45 -14.98 2.90
N THR A 42 5.75 -14.18 3.92
CA THR A 42 4.74 -13.27 4.46
C THR A 42 4.76 -12.01 3.60
N CYS A 43 3.71 -11.80 2.82
CA CYS A 43 3.49 -10.51 2.18
C CYS A 43 2.70 -9.63 3.11
N THR A 44 3.13 -8.39 3.18
CA THR A 44 2.38 -7.32 3.83
C THR A 44 2.15 -6.25 2.78
N ALA A 45 0.90 -5.80 2.64
CA ALA A 45 0.56 -4.62 1.87
C ALA A 45 0.12 -3.52 2.84
N THR A 46 0.59 -2.30 2.59
CA THR A 46 0.10 -1.13 3.32
C THR A 46 -1.19 -0.70 2.66
N CYS A 47 -2.24 -0.58 3.46
CA CYS A 47 -3.55 -0.14 3.02
C CYS A 47 -3.74 1.34 3.33
N ALA A 48 -4.69 1.94 2.60
CA ALA A 48 -5.12 3.30 2.85
C ALA A 48 -5.53 3.46 4.32
N GLY A 49 -5.05 4.53 4.95
CA GLY A 49 -5.28 4.77 6.38
C GLY A 49 -4.30 4.13 7.35
N GLY A 50 -3.12 3.71 6.88
CA GLY A 50 -2.05 3.20 7.75
C GLY A 50 -2.35 1.83 8.34
N THR A 51 -3.41 1.17 7.88
CA THR A 51 -3.66 -0.24 8.16
C THR A 51 -2.78 -1.09 7.25
N SER A 52 -2.54 -2.34 7.63
CA SER A 52 -1.82 -3.29 6.78
C SER A 52 -2.53 -4.63 6.78
N VAL A 53 -2.51 -5.28 5.62
CA VAL A 53 -2.99 -6.65 5.48
C VAL A 53 -1.81 -7.53 5.17
N SER A 54 -1.76 -8.69 5.82
CA SER A 54 -0.72 -9.68 5.58
C SER A 54 -1.32 -11.05 5.31
N CYS A 55 -0.63 -11.81 4.48
CA CYS A 55 -0.92 -13.21 4.25
C CYS A 55 0.39 -13.98 4.14
N THR A 56 0.33 -15.28 4.41
CA THR A 56 1.49 -16.18 4.36
C THR A 56 1.19 -17.29 3.39
N GLY A 57 2.08 -17.50 2.43
CA GLY A 57 1.90 -18.50 1.38
C GLY A 57 3.20 -18.88 0.68
N THR A 58 3.14 -19.86 -0.22
CA THR A 58 4.28 -20.28 -1.05
C THR A 58 4.49 -19.31 -2.23
N THR A 59 3.39 -18.77 -2.77
CA THR A 59 3.38 -17.70 -3.77
C THR A 59 2.69 -16.49 -3.19
N CYS A 60 3.30 -15.32 -3.33
CA CYS A 60 2.90 -14.17 -2.55
C CYS A 60 3.14 -12.87 -3.32
N THR A 61 2.10 -12.05 -3.47
CA THR A 61 2.20 -10.71 -4.04
C THR A 61 1.51 -9.70 -3.12
N SER A 62 2.19 -8.60 -2.81
CA SER A 62 1.57 -7.43 -2.17
C SER A 62 1.47 -6.28 -3.15
N THR A 63 0.41 -5.50 -3.03
CA THR A 63 0.28 -4.23 -3.73
C THR A 63 -0.30 -3.21 -2.78
N ASP A 64 0.47 -2.16 -2.50
CA ASP A 64 0.03 -1.10 -1.60
C ASP A 64 -1.27 -0.46 -2.09
N ASN A 65 -2.16 -0.15 -1.14
CA ASN A 65 -3.52 0.34 -1.33
C ASN A 65 -4.47 -0.63 -2.06
N GLN A 66 -4.04 -1.85 -2.41
CA GLN A 66 -4.90 -2.86 -3.03
C GLN A 66 -5.05 -4.11 -2.17
N GLY A 67 -3.97 -4.64 -1.60
CA GLY A 67 -4.00 -5.81 -0.72
C GLY A 67 -2.89 -6.81 -1.00
N VAL A 68 -3.08 -8.04 -0.52
CA VAL A 68 -2.14 -9.14 -0.68
C VAL A 68 -2.82 -10.33 -1.37
N THR A 69 -2.08 -11.06 -2.20
CA THR A 69 -2.53 -12.33 -2.76
C THR A 69 -1.54 -13.42 -2.37
N CYS A 70 -2.01 -14.43 -1.64
CA CYS A 70 -1.21 -15.60 -1.26
C CYS A 70 -1.83 -16.86 -1.83
N ASP A 71 -1.06 -17.66 -2.56
CA ASP A 71 -1.48 -18.96 -3.10
C ASP A 71 -2.80 -18.91 -3.87
N GLY A 72 -3.00 -17.81 -4.61
CA GLY A 72 -4.23 -17.54 -5.39
C GLY A 72 -5.40 -16.97 -4.58
N VAL A 73 -5.27 -16.81 -3.26
CA VAL A 73 -6.25 -16.17 -2.39
C VAL A 73 -5.91 -14.69 -2.22
N SER A 74 -6.78 -13.82 -2.75
CA SER A 74 -6.64 -12.37 -2.64
C SER A 74 -7.34 -11.82 -1.40
N THR A 75 -6.56 -11.25 -0.48
CA THR A 75 -7.04 -10.44 0.64
C THR A 75 -6.91 -8.97 0.25
N ALA A 76 -8.03 -8.37 -0.17
CA ALA A 76 -8.06 -6.95 -0.46
C ALA A 76 -7.81 -6.12 0.81
N CYS A 77 -7.21 -4.95 0.64
CA CYS A 77 -7.22 -3.94 1.67
C CYS A 77 -8.67 -3.65 2.09
N PRO A 78 -8.98 -3.60 3.39
CA PRO A 78 -10.30 -3.17 3.82
C PRO A 78 -10.55 -1.81 3.19
N SER A 79 -11.70 -1.63 2.53
CA SER A 79 -12.12 -0.32 2.05
C SER A 79 -12.07 0.61 3.24
N SER A 80 -11.10 1.50 3.25
CA SER A 80 -10.61 2.13 4.46
C SER A 80 -11.65 3.07 5.09
N CYS A 81 -12.75 3.31 4.38
CA CYS A 81 -13.91 4.03 4.86
C CYS A 81 -15.24 3.26 4.74
N GLY A 82 -15.28 2.02 4.25
CA GLY A 82 -16.49 1.18 4.28
C GLY A 82 -17.76 1.78 3.64
N GLY A 83 -17.61 2.68 2.65
CA GLY A 83 -18.74 3.41 2.06
C GLY A 83 -19.17 4.67 2.83
N LEU A 84 -18.41 5.08 3.85
CA LEU A 84 -18.61 6.35 4.54
C LEU A 84 -18.34 7.52 3.60
N PRO A 85 -19.21 8.54 3.61
CA PRO A 85 -19.01 9.78 2.85
C PRO A 85 -17.85 10.61 3.44
N SER A 86 -17.24 11.47 2.62
CA SER A 86 -16.11 12.29 3.04
C SER A 86 -16.46 13.26 4.17
N CYS A 87 -15.59 13.39 5.18
CA CYS A 87 -15.76 14.32 6.30
C CYS A 87 -15.87 15.78 5.83
N SER A 88 -15.25 16.13 4.71
CA SER A 88 -15.33 17.47 4.09
C SER A 88 -16.76 17.87 3.70
N LEU A 89 -17.65 16.90 3.47
CA LEU A 89 -19.05 17.15 3.17
C LEU A 89 -19.83 17.63 4.39
N TYR A 90 -19.40 17.25 5.59
CA TYR A 90 -20.13 17.53 6.82
C TYR A 90 -19.45 18.55 7.71
N VAL A 91 -18.12 18.68 7.64
CA VAL A 91 -17.39 19.67 8.41
C VAL A 91 -18.02 21.05 8.20
N ASN A 92 -18.18 21.81 9.28
CA ASN A 92 -18.83 23.12 9.28
C ASN A 92 -20.33 23.13 8.89
N GLN A 93 -20.97 21.98 8.64
CA GLN A 93 -22.43 21.95 8.54
C GLN A 93 -23.08 22.08 9.91
N ARG A 94 -24.30 22.64 9.95
CA ARG A 94 -25.09 22.74 11.18
C ARG A 94 -25.45 21.34 11.69
N CYS A 95 -25.41 21.19 13.00
CA CYS A 95 -25.92 20.02 13.70
C CYS A 95 -26.86 20.48 14.82
N THR A 96 -27.78 19.62 15.24
CA THR A 96 -28.84 19.97 16.20
C THR A 96 -28.59 19.40 17.59
N THR A 97 -27.86 18.29 17.66
CA THR A 97 -27.68 17.53 18.89
C THR A 97 -26.26 17.73 19.41
N PRO A 98 -26.06 18.53 20.47
CA PRO A 98 -24.72 18.76 21.02
C PRO A 98 -24.09 17.43 21.46
N ASN A 99 -22.79 17.30 21.26
CA ASN A 99 -22.00 16.10 21.54
C ASN A 99 -22.39 14.86 20.72
N ALA A 100 -23.26 14.97 19.71
CA ALA A 100 -23.45 13.88 18.76
C ALA A 100 -22.18 13.67 17.95
N THR A 101 -21.92 12.43 17.56
CA THR A 101 -20.83 12.06 16.66
C THR A 101 -21.39 11.64 15.31
N LYS A 102 -20.63 11.89 14.24
CA LYS A 102 -20.98 11.45 12.89
C LYS A 102 -19.79 10.79 12.22
N ALA A 103 -19.94 9.51 11.86
CA ALA A 103 -18.92 8.78 11.14
C ALA A 103 -18.76 9.33 9.72
N CYS A 104 -17.51 9.47 9.28
CA CYS A 104 -17.15 9.95 7.96
C CYS A 104 -15.78 9.42 7.55
N CYS A 105 -15.41 9.65 6.29
CA CYS A 105 -14.11 9.27 5.74
C CYS A 105 -13.19 10.48 5.69
N ASN A 106 -12.03 10.39 6.34
CA ASN A 106 -11.00 11.41 6.18
C ASN A 106 -10.40 11.29 4.77
N ALA A 107 -10.57 12.31 3.93
CA ALA A 107 -10.13 12.26 2.53
C ALA A 107 -8.60 12.21 2.37
N THR A 108 -7.85 12.63 3.40
CA THR A 108 -6.38 12.71 3.35
C THR A 108 -5.76 11.39 3.75
N SER A 109 -6.11 10.90 4.94
CA SER A 109 -5.60 9.62 5.45
C SER A 109 -6.36 8.43 4.88
N HIS A 110 -7.53 8.64 4.27
CA HIS A 110 -8.46 7.59 3.87
C HIS A 110 -8.88 6.70 5.04
N THR A 111 -8.81 7.15 6.28
CA THR A 111 -9.28 6.40 7.46
C THR A 111 -10.74 6.68 7.79
N PRO A 112 -11.42 5.76 8.51
CA PRO A 112 -12.65 6.12 9.18
C PRO A 112 -12.32 7.18 10.23
N ASP A 113 -13.14 8.21 10.27
CA ASP A 113 -12.99 9.35 11.16
C ASP A 113 -14.38 9.75 11.65
N SER A 114 -14.43 10.65 12.62
CA SER A 114 -15.67 11.07 13.25
C SER A 114 -15.66 12.57 13.49
N LEU A 115 -16.80 13.21 13.20
CA LEU A 115 -17.02 14.61 13.53
C LEU A 115 -17.82 14.72 14.81
N LEU A 116 -17.49 15.70 15.65
CA LEU A 116 -18.22 16.05 16.86
C LEU A 116 -19.11 17.25 16.58
N CYS A 117 -20.37 17.14 16.96
CA CYS A 117 -21.28 18.27 16.98
C CYS A 117 -20.95 19.16 18.18
N SER A 118 -20.27 20.27 17.93
CA SER A 118 -19.83 21.20 18.97
C SER A 118 -20.08 22.65 18.55
N GLY A 119 -20.18 23.54 19.54
CA GLY A 119 -20.60 24.93 19.39
C GLY A 119 -21.32 25.43 20.63
N SER A 120 -21.99 26.57 20.51
CA SER A 120 -22.77 27.15 21.60
C SER A 120 -24.21 27.41 21.20
N ALA A 121 -25.10 27.57 22.18
CA ALA A 121 -26.47 28.01 21.92
C ALA A 121 -26.54 29.41 21.27
N THR A 122 -25.51 30.23 21.43
CA THR A 122 -25.43 31.58 20.86
C THR A 122 -24.95 31.61 19.41
N THR A 123 -24.04 30.71 19.01
CA THR A 123 -23.48 30.67 17.64
C THR A 123 -24.04 29.51 16.79
N GLY A 124 -24.75 28.57 17.42
CA GLY A 124 -25.23 27.34 16.83
C GLY A 124 -24.18 26.22 16.87
N TYR A 125 -24.65 24.97 16.82
CA TYR A 125 -23.77 23.80 16.78
C TYR A 125 -23.40 23.43 15.34
N ARG A 126 -22.15 23.00 15.16
CA ARG A 126 -21.61 22.56 13.86
C ARG A 126 -20.78 21.31 14.02
N TRP A 127 -20.66 20.54 12.94
CA TRP A 127 -19.76 19.39 12.89
C TRP A 127 -18.31 19.87 12.79
N LEU A 128 -17.47 19.47 13.75
CA LEU A 128 -16.05 19.79 13.82
C LEU A 128 -15.24 18.49 13.84
N ASN A 129 -14.02 18.54 13.29
CA ASN A 129 -13.04 17.47 13.54
C ASN A 129 -12.60 17.56 15.01
N TYR A 130 -12.38 16.42 15.66
CA TYR A 130 -11.98 16.34 17.06
C TYR A 130 -10.87 15.33 17.30
#